data_AF-A0A0G3BTU8-F1
#
_entry.id   AF-A0A0G3BTU8-F1
#
_cell.length_a   1.000
_cell.length_b   1.000
_cell.length_c   1.000
_cell.angle_alpha   90.00
_cell.angle_beta   90.00
_cell.angle_gamma   90.00
#
_symmetry.space_group_name_H-M   'P 1'
#
loop_
_entity.id
_entity.type
_entity.pdbx_description
1 polymer ?
#
loop_
_entity_poly.entity_id
_entity_poly.type
_entity_poly.pdbx_seq_one_letter_code
_entity_poly.pdbx_strand_id
1 'polypeptide(L)'
;MATPDLIQSWARTEALLNEARTELPTDVAAEFSSQLEQFAEFLAHNELGLAFDTMLGIVEDAGCAAAPLIQALVLAAGNMGREQLRQSLAEQLASLTS
;
A
#
# COMPACT_ATOMS: atom_id res chain seq x y z
N MET A 1 20.16 -16.59 -1.64
CA MET A 1 18.85 -17.28 -1.75
C MET A 1 17.93 -16.65 -0.73
N ALA A 2 16.67 -16.36 -1.07
CA ALA A 2 15.71 -15.85 -0.09
C ALA A 2 15.42 -16.94 0.96
N THR A 3 15.29 -16.54 2.23
CA THR A 3 14.86 -17.44 3.29
C THR A 3 13.33 -17.65 3.22
N PRO A 4 12.79 -18.73 3.79
CA PRO A 4 11.34 -18.93 3.89
C PRO A 4 10.62 -17.75 4.55
N ASP A 5 11.20 -17.19 5.60
CA ASP A 5 10.66 -16.02 6.30
C ASP A 5 10.58 -14.78 5.39
N LEU A 6 11.60 -14.59 4.54
CA LEU A 6 11.63 -13.47 3.60
C LEU A 6 10.57 -13.64 2.50
N ILE A 7 10.39 -14.86 1.99
CA ILE A 7 9.34 -15.18 1.01
C ILE A 7 7.94 -14.95 1.63
N GLN A 8 7.74 -15.37 2.88
CA GLN A 8 6.48 -15.16 3.59
C GLN A 8 6.22 -13.67 3.85
N SER A 9 7.25 -12.91 4.20
CA SER A 9 7.16 -11.46 4.32
C SER A 9 6.75 -10.82 3.00
N TRP A 10 7.35 -11.20 1.87
CA TRP A 10 6.95 -10.68 0.55
C TRP A 10 5.50 -10.99 0.20
N ALA A 11 5.07 -12.24 0.36
CA ALA A 11 3.68 -12.64 0.10
C ALA A 11 2.69 -11.86 0.98
N ARG A 12 3.05 -11.58 2.24
CA ARG A 12 2.22 -10.77 3.13
C ARG A 12 2.13 -9.32 2.68
N THR A 13 3.25 -8.72 2.28
CA THR A 13 3.25 -7.34 1.76
C THR A 13 2.42 -7.25 0.48
N GLU A 14 2.57 -8.19 -0.45
CA GLU A 14 1.77 -8.23 -1.68
C GLU A 14 0.26 -8.31 -1.39
N ALA A 15 -0.15 -9.16 -0.43
CA ALA A 15 -1.55 -9.26 -0.03
C ALA A 15 -2.10 -7.94 0.54
N LEU A 16 -1.32 -7.26 1.39
CA LEU A 16 -1.70 -5.97 1.97
C LEU A 16 -1.79 -4.87 0.92
N LEU A 17 -0.90 -4.86 -0.07
CA LEU A 17 -0.95 -3.92 -1.19
C LEU A 17 -2.19 -4.14 -2.07
N ASN A 18 -2.56 -5.41 -2.31
CA ASN A 18 -3.80 -5.73 -3.01
C ASN A 18 -5.04 -5.33 -2.21
N GLU A 19 -5.03 -5.52 -0.90
CA GLU A 19 -6.11 -5.06 -0.01
C GLU A 19 -6.27 -3.53 -0.08
N ALA A 20 -5.16 -2.77 -0.01
CA ALA A 20 -5.18 -1.32 -0.17
C ALA A 20 -5.80 -0.89 -1.50
N ARG A 21 -5.48 -1.61 -2.59
CA ARG A 21 -6.07 -1.38 -3.92
C ARG A 21 -7.58 -1.61 -3.93
N THR A 22 -8.09 -2.64 -3.25
CA THR A 22 -9.54 -2.94 -3.23
C THR A 22 -10.36 -1.91 -2.44
N GLU A 23 -9.72 -1.19 -1.53
CA GLU A 23 -10.34 -0.14 -0.72
C GLU A 23 -10.34 1.24 -1.42
N LEU A 24 -9.74 1.36 -2.61
CA LEU A 24 -9.79 2.60 -3.39
C LEU A 24 -11.21 2.88 -3.88
N PRO A 25 -11.72 4.11 -3.70
CA PRO A 25 -12.99 4.52 -4.30
C PRO A 25 -12.97 4.37 -5.82
N THR A 26 -14.10 3.98 -6.41
CA THR A 26 -14.22 3.73 -7.86
C THR A 26 -13.77 4.90 -8.72
N ASP A 27 -14.16 6.14 -8.35
CA ASP A 27 -13.77 7.35 -9.09
C ASP A 27 -12.26 7.58 -9.07
N VAL A 28 -11.62 7.37 -7.92
CA VAL A 28 -10.15 7.45 -7.78
C VAL A 28 -9.47 6.34 -8.60
N ALA A 29 -9.99 5.11 -8.53
CA ALA A 29 -9.44 4.02 -9.31
C ALA A 29 -9.54 4.25 -10.84
N ALA A 30 -10.58 4.95 -11.30
CA ALA A 30 -10.71 5.34 -12.70
C ALA A 30 -9.73 6.45 -13.08
N GLU A 31 -9.62 7.49 -12.24
CA GLU A 31 -8.71 8.63 -12.45
C GLU A 31 -7.24 8.19 -12.50
N PHE A 32 -6.84 7.29 -11.60
CA PHE A 32 -5.45 6.81 -11.46
C PHE A 32 -5.22 5.46 -12.13
N SER A 33 -6.03 5.12 -13.15
CA SER A 33 -5.99 3.80 -13.81
C SER A 33 -4.61 3.42 -14.35
N SER A 34 -3.87 4.36 -14.96
CA SER A 34 -2.51 4.10 -15.47
C SER A 34 -1.49 3.83 -14.36
N GLN A 35 -1.57 4.54 -13.23
CA GLN A 35 -0.73 4.22 -12.07
C GLN A 35 -1.10 2.85 -11.46
N LEU A 36 -2.38 2.47 -11.49
CA LEU A 36 -2.82 1.14 -11.04
C LEU A 36 -2.38 0.01 -11.96
N GLU A 37 -2.25 0.25 -13.27
CA GLU A 37 -1.61 -0.68 -14.21
C GLU A 37 -0.14 -0.87 -13.85
N GLN A 38 0.60 0.24 -13.65
CA GLN A 38 2.02 0.18 -13.27
C GLN A 38 2.23 -0.49 -11.90
N PHE A 39 1.35 -0.21 -10.93
CA PHE A 39 1.31 -0.90 -9.64
C PHE A 39 1.19 -2.42 -9.82
N ALA A 40 0.32 -2.89 -10.72
CA ALA A 40 0.15 -4.31 -10.98
C ALA A 40 1.40 -4.94 -11.63
N GLU A 41 2.09 -4.21 -12.51
CA GLU A 41 3.38 -4.63 -13.06
C GLU A 41 4.44 -4.78 -11.96
N PHE A 42 4.55 -3.80 -11.04
CA PHE A 42 5.47 -3.89 -9.92
C PHE A 42 5.21 -5.10 -9.03
N LEU A 43 3.95 -5.43 -8.74
CA LEU A 43 3.60 -6.66 -8.01
C LEU A 43 4.05 -7.91 -8.77
N ALA A 44 3.78 -7.99 -10.08
CA ALA A 44 4.16 -9.13 -10.90
C ALA A 44 5.70 -9.36 -10.95
N HIS A 45 6.48 -8.30 -10.75
CA HIS A 45 7.94 -8.35 -10.67
C HIS A 45 8.50 -8.44 -9.24
N ASN A 46 7.64 -8.58 -8.22
CA ASN A 46 8.01 -8.58 -6.80
C ASN A 46 8.76 -7.28 -6.37
N GLU A 47 8.47 -6.17 -7.04
CA GLU A 47 8.99 -4.83 -6.76
C GLU A 47 8.12 -4.12 -5.72
N LEU A 48 7.93 -4.77 -4.57
CA LEU A 48 6.94 -4.41 -3.54
C LEU A 48 7.12 -2.99 -2.98
N GLY A 49 8.36 -2.49 -2.95
CA GLY A 49 8.64 -1.11 -2.56
C GLY A 49 8.05 -0.10 -3.56
N LEU A 50 8.23 -0.34 -4.86
CA LEU A 50 7.69 0.53 -5.91
C LEU A 50 6.17 0.45 -5.97
N ALA A 51 5.60 -0.75 -5.80
CA ALA A 51 4.16 -0.92 -5.67
C ALA A 51 3.59 -0.13 -4.47
N PHE A 52 4.25 -0.20 -3.31
CA PHE A 52 3.86 0.60 -2.14
C PHE A 52 3.94 2.10 -2.42
N ASP A 53 5.06 2.57 -2.96
CA ASP A 53 5.29 4.00 -3.22
C ASP A 53 4.28 4.55 -4.25
N THR A 54 3.92 3.73 -5.25
CA THR A 54 2.87 4.07 -6.23
C THR A 54 1.50 4.19 -5.58
N MET A 55 1.11 3.21 -4.74
CA MET A 55 -0.17 3.25 -4.04
C MET A 55 -0.26 4.44 -3.09
N LEU A 56 0.82 4.72 -2.33
CA LEU A 56 0.87 5.87 -1.44
C LEU A 56 0.73 7.19 -2.23
N GLY A 57 1.41 7.33 -3.37
CA GLY A 57 1.29 8.51 -4.23
C GLY A 57 -0.15 8.73 -4.72
N ILE A 58 -0.84 7.66 -5.17
CA ILE A 58 -2.26 7.74 -5.57
C ILE A 58 -3.12 8.30 -4.43
N VAL A 59 -2.90 7.80 -3.21
CA VAL A 59 -3.67 8.14 -2.02
C VAL A 59 -3.46 9.60 -1.63
N GLU A 60 -2.20 10.06 -1.68
CA GLU A 60 -1.83 11.44 -1.40
C GLU A 60 -2.38 12.40 -2.47
N ASP A 61 -2.21 12.09 -3.75
CA ASP A 61 -2.64 12.92 -4.88
C ASP A 61 -4.18 13.01 -4.96
N ALA A 62 -4.88 11.90 -4.71
CA ALA A 62 -6.34 11.87 -4.67
C ALA A 62 -6.93 12.52 -3.40
N GLY A 63 -6.09 12.81 -2.39
CA GLY A 63 -6.56 13.19 -1.06
C GLY A 63 -7.44 12.12 -0.41
N CYS A 64 -7.24 10.86 -0.77
CA CYS A 64 -8.05 9.75 -0.32
C CYS A 64 -7.60 9.32 1.09
N ALA A 65 -8.49 9.41 2.07
CA ALA A 65 -8.18 9.05 3.46
C ALA A 65 -9.16 8.00 3.98
N ALA A 66 -9.37 6.92 3.23
CA ALA A 66 -10.19 5.81 3.69
C ALA A 66 -9.43 5.01 4.77
N ALA A 67 -10.00 4.92 5.98
CA ALA A 67 -9.38 4.19 7.09
C ALA A 67 -8.90 2.76 6.76
N PRO A 68 -9.68 1.89 6.08
CA PRO A 68 -9.21 0.54 5.74
C PRO A 68 -8.03 0.56 4.75
N LEU A 69 -8.03 1.50 3.80
CA LEU A 69 -6.92 1.70 2.88
C LEU A 69 -5.64 2.09 3.64
N ILE A 70 -5.71 3.12 4.49
CA ILE A 70 -4.56 3.60 5.25
C ILE A 70 -4.06 2.49 6.21
N GLN A 71 -4.96 1.72 6.80
CA GLN A 71 -4.61 0.57 7.64
C GLN A 71 -3.79 -0.48 6.87
N ALA A 72 -4.20 -0.84 5.65
CA ALA A 72 -3.45 -1.77 4.82
C ALA A 72 -2.03 -1.25 4.52
N LEU A 73 -1.89 0.06 4.24
CA LEU A 73 -0.59 0.71 4.02
C LEU A 73 0.28 0.73 5.30
N VAL A 74 -0.28 0.98 6.49
CA VAL A 74 0.45 0.89 7.76
C VAL A 74 1.04 -0.52 7.93
N LEU A 75 0.24 -1.55 7.70
CA LEU A 75 0.68 -2.93 7.85
C LEU A 75 1.76 -3.30 6.83
N ALA A 76 1.62 -2.85 5.56
CA ALA A 76 2.60 -3.09 4.52
C ALA A 76 3.94 -2.41 4.84
N ALA A 77 3.91 -1.14 5.26
CA ALA A 77 5.09 -0.40 5.68
C ALA A 77 5.82 -1.09 6.84
N GLY A 78 5.09 -1.55 7.85
CA GLY A 78 5.65 -2.30 8.97
C GLY A 78 6.28 -3.63 8.55
N ASN A 79 5.62 -4.37 7.68
CA ASN A 79 6.13 -5.66 7.19
C ASN A 79 7.39 -5.51 6.31
N MET A 80 7.55 -4.37 5.63
CA MET A 80 8.76 -4.01 4.88
C MET A 80 9.86 -3.35 5.74
N GLY A 81 9.63 -3.13 7.03
CA GLY A 81 10.59 -2.44 7.91
C GLY A 81 10.72 -0.94 7.67
N ARG A 82 9.75 -0.32 6.97
CA ARG A 82 9.70 1.13 6.71
C ARG A 82 9.07 1.88 7.89
N GLU A 83 9.75 1.88 9.01
CA GLU A 83 9.20 2.29 10.32
C GLU A 83 8.73 3.76 10.38
N GLN A 84 9.46 4.67 9.74
CA GLN A 84 9.07 6.10 9.71
C GLN A 84 7.74 6.29 8.97
N LEU A 85 7.60 5.68 7.79
CA LEU A 85 6.35 5.73 7.02
C LEU A 85 5.20 5.06 7.76
N ARG A 86 5.46 3.93 8.42
CA ARG A 86 4.47 3.24 9.26
C ARG A 86 3.92 4.16 10.35
N GLN A 87 4.80 4.90 11.02
CA GLN A 87 4.41 5.84 12.09
C GLN A 87 3.54 6.97 11.54
N SER A 88 3.97 7.65 10.48
CA SER A 88 3.21 8.74 9.88
C SER A 88 1.82 8.29 9.40
N LEU A 89 1.73 7.13 8.74
CA LEU A 89 0.45 6.55 8.31
C LEU A 89 -0.43 6.13 9.50
N ALA A 90 0.16 5.65 10.60
CA ALA A 90 -0.59 5.27 11.79
C ALA A 90 -1.16 6.50 12.52
N GLU A 91 -0.43 7.61 12.55
CA GLU A 91 -0.92 8.90 13.05
C GLU A 91 -2.09 9.41 12.21
N GLN A 92 -1.97 9.32 10.88
CA GLN A 92 -3.06 9.65 9.95
C GLN A 92 -4.28 8.76 10.20
N LEU A 93 -4.10 7.44 10.32
CA LEU A 93 -5.20 6.51 10.61
C LEU A 93 -5.92 6.85 11.92
N ALA A 94 -5.16 7.15 12.98
CA ALA A 94 -5.73 7.51 14.27
C ALA A 94 -6.62 8.76 14.18
N SER A 95 -6.26 9.73 13.32
CA SER A 95 -7.06 10.94 13.09
C SER A 95 -8.38 10.68 12.35
N LEU A 96 -8.48 9.60 11.57
CA LEU A 96 -9.67 9.23 10.80
C LEU A 96 -10.70 8.45 11.62
N THR A 97 -10.27 7.85 12.73
CA THR A 97 -11.10 7.01 13.60
C THR A 97 -11.48 7.67 14.92
N SER A 98 -11.03 8.92 15.14
CA SER A 98 -11.25 9.71 16.36
C SER A 98 -12.57 10.49 16.36
#